data_AF-I9I4P8-F1
#
_entry.id   AF-I9I4P8-F1
#
_cell.length_a   1.000
_cell.length_b   1.000
_cell.length_c   1.000
_cell.angle_alpha   90.00
_cell.angle_beta   90.00
_cell.angle_gamma   90.00
#
_symmetry.space_group_name_H-M   'P 1'
#
loop_
_entity.id
_entity.type
_entity.pdbx_description
1 polymer ?
#
loop_
_entity_poly.entity_id
_entity_poly.type
_entity_poly.pdbx_seq_one_letter_code
_entity_poly.pdbx_strand_id
1 'polypeptide(L)'
;MNLWNKIGNNKNIGETNHILFRSTNDYGVKPGEKPITVSTEWWVWRINEKQKYVGKLEKEYQKSYIGLIVSPFVLLELIKDYRYSINYPSF
;
A
#
# COMPACT_ATOMS: atom_id res chain seq x y z
N MET A 1 30.73 -13.66 2.62
CA MET A 1 29.44 -13.30 1.97
C MET A 1 29.07 -11.87 2.33
N ASN A 2 29.37 -10.88 1.47
CA ASN A 2 29.07 -9.45 1.70
C ASN A 2 28.02 -8.89 0.72
N LEU A 3 27.32 -9.75 -0.02
CA LEU A 3 26.35 -9.32 -1.03
C LEU A 3 25.19 -8.53 -0.39
N TRP A 4 24.62 -9.03 0.69
CA TRP A 4 23.56 -8.34 1.44
C TRP A 4 24.00 -6.98 1.97
N ASN A 5 25.23 -6.88 2.47
CA ASN A 5 25.77 -5.62 2.96
C ASN A 5 25.98 -4.61 1.81
N LYS A 6 26.44 -5.08 0.64
CA LYS A 6 26.61 -4.25 -0.57
C LYS A 6 25.27 -3.77 -1.12
N ILE A 7 24.28 -4.66 -1.26
CA ILE A 7 22.98 -4.34 -1.85
C ILE A 7 22.12 -3.53 -0.87
N GLY A 8 22.08 -3.92 0.41
CA GLY A 8 21.26 -3.25 1.43
C GLY A 8 21.69 -1.81 1.75
N ASN A 9 22.96 -1.45 1.49
CA ASN A 9 23.47 -0.09 1.66
C ASN A 9 23.57 0.70 0.33
N ASN A 10 23.10 0.14 -0.79
CA ASN A 10 23.16 0.84 -2.05
C ASN A 10 22.15 2.00 -2.07
N LYS A 11 22.64 3.23 -2.20
CA LYS A 11 21.80 4.43 -2.30
C LYS A 11 21.18 4.64 -3.69
N ASN A 12 21.71 3.97 -4.71
CA ASN A 12 21.18 4.04 -6.06
C ASN A 12 20.04 3.03 -6.23
N ILE A 13 18.82 3.48 -5.94
CA ILE A 13 17.57 2.72 -6.08
C ILE A 13 16.78 3.09 -7.34
N GLY A 14 17.37 3.89 -8.24
CA GLY A 14 16.68 4.44 -9.41
C GLY A 14 15.70 5.58 -9.08
N GLU A 15 14.92 5.99 -10.08
CA GLU A 15 13.91 7.03 -9.92
C GLU A 15 12.58 6.44 -9.44
N THR A 16 12.04 6.95 -8.33
CA THR A 16 10.81 6.45 -7.72
C THR A 16 9.60 7.35 -7.92
N ASN A 17 9.80 8.56 -8.45
CA ASN A 17 8.79 9.61 -8.50
C ASN A 17 7.58 9.22 -9.35
N HIS A 18 7.74 8.37 -10.35
CA HIS A 18 6.66 7.90 -11.21
C HIS A 18 5.76 6.86 -10.53
N ILE A 19 6.20 6.23 -9.43
CA ILE A 19 5.47 5.18 -8.73
C ILE A 19 4.31 5.82 -7.95
N LEU A 20 3.10 5.41 -8.30
CA LEU A 20 1.87 5.86 -7.65
C LEU A 20 1.20 4.67 -6.98
N PHE A 21 0.83 4.85 -5.72
CA PHE A 21 0.09 3.88 -4.92
C PHE A 21 -1.35 4.33 -4.70
N ARG A 22 -2.24 3.36 -4.44
CA ARG A 22 -3.60 3.57 -3.97
C ARG A 22 -3.93 2.71 -2.76
N SER A 23 -4.81 3.24 -1.91
CA SER A 23 -5.46 2.46 -0.87
C SER A 23 -6.86 2.93 -0.49
N THR A 24 -7.61 2.04 0.14
CA THR A 24 -8.93 2.30 0.71
C THR A 24 -8.99 1.66 2.09
N ASN A 25 -9.75 2.29 3.00
CA ASN A 25 -10.05 1.72 4.32
C ASN A 25 -11.29 0.81 4.27
N ASP A 26 -11.91 0.65 3.09
CA ASP A 26 -13.03 -0.24 2.92
C ASP A 26 -12.62 -1.69 3.19
N TYR A 27 -13.37 -2.31 4.08
CA TYR A 27 -13.16 -3.70 4.44
C TYR A 27 -14.01 -4.55 3.51
N GLY A 28 -13.36 -5.37 2.69
CA GLY A 28 -14.06 -6.12 1.64
C GLY A 28 -15.21 -6.99 2.15
N VAL A 29 -15.06 -7.63 3.32
CA VAL A 29 -16.11 -8.45 3.95
C VAL A 29 -16.07 -8.29 5.46
N LYS A 30 -17.04 -7.58 6.07
CA LYS A 30 -17.19 -7.55 7.55
C LYS A 30 -18.27 -8.54 8.00
N PRO A 31 -18.06 -9.28 9.08
CA PRO A 31 -19.10 -10.14 9.65
C PRO A 31 -20.37 -9.34 9.97
N GLY A 32 -21.51 -9.78 9.41
CA GLY A 32 -22.80 -9.11 9.62
C GLY A 32 -23.11 -7.96 8.64
N GLU A 33 -22.19 -7.59 7.77
CA GLU A 33 -22.40 -6.56 6.75
C GLU A 33 -22.33 -7.16 5.34
N LYS A 34 -22.97 -6.48 4.38
CA LYS A 34 -22.81 -6.82 2.97
C LYS A 34 -21.38 -6.48 2.53
N PRO A 35 -20.70 -7.36 1.79
CA PRO A 35 -19.38 -7.07 1.24
C PRO A 35 -19.35 -5.77 0.44
N ILE A 36 -18.28 -5.00 0.60
CA ILE A 36 -17.99 -3.85 -0.25
C ILE A 36 -17.24 -4.38 -1.46
N THR A 37 -17.91 -4.40 -2.61
CA THR A 37 -17.33 -4.88 -3.88
C THR A 37 -16.74 -3.77 -4.73
N VAL A 38 -17.14 -2.52 -4.51
CA VAL A 38 -16.62 -1.34 -5.20
C VAL A 38 -16.45 -0.22 -4.17
N SER A 39 -15.22 0.23 -3.97
CA SER A 39 -14.90 1.33 -3.06
C SER A 39 -15.05 2.70 -3.75
N THR A 40 -15.59 3.67 -3.03
CA THR A 40 -15.60 5.10 -3.42
C THR A 40 -14.70 5.96 -2.53
N GLU A 41 -13.89 5.33 -1.67
CA GLU A 41 -13.12 5.99 -0.61
C GLU A 41 -11.61 5.80 -0.82
N TRP A 42 -11.14 6.09 -2.05
CA TRP A 42 -9.75 5.88 -2.41
C TRP A 42 -8.84 7.05 -2.02
N TRP A 43 -7.63 6.67 -1.66
CA TRP A 43 -6.49 7.52 -1.36
C TRP A 43 -5.34 7.14 -2.28
N VAL A 44 -4.56 8.12 -2.73
CA VAL A 44 -3.39 7.90 -3.57
C VAL A 44 -2.18 8.66 -3.03
N TRP A 45 -0.98 8.14 -3.29
CA TRP A 45 0.27 8.81 -2.92
C TRP A 45 1.45 8.33 -3.76
N ARG A 46 2.48 9.17 -3.85
CA ARG A 46 3.82 8.79 -4.33
C ARG A 46 4.75 8.60 -3.14
N ILE A 47 5.90 7.97 -3.38
CA ILE A 47 6.92 7.77 -2.34
C ILE A 47 7.37 9.14 -1.81
N ASN A 48 7.48 9.27 -0.48
CA ASN A 48 7.83 10.50 0.24
C ASN A 48 6.82 11.65 0.12
N GLU A 49 5.61 11.41 -0.39
CA GLU A 49 4.53 12.39 -0.42
C GLU A 49 3.42 12.03 0.57
N LYS A 50 2.59 13.03 0.93
CA LYS A 50 1.39 12.79 1.75
C LYS A 50 0.32 12.09 0.92
N GLN A 51 -0.51 11.28 1.60
CA GLN A 51 -1.71 10.73 0.98
C GLN A 51 -2.70 11.83 0.59
N LYS A 52 -3.32 11.65 -0.56
CA LYS A 52 -4.38 12.49 -1.10
C LYS A 52 -5.64 11.66 -1.28
N TYR A 53 -6.73 12.12 -0.68
CA TYR A 53 -8.05 11.56 -0.92
C TYR A 53 -8.54 11.92 -2.34
N VAL A 54 -9.06 10.94 -3.06
CA VAL A 54 -9.56 11.10 -4.44
C VAL A 54 -10.98 10.57 -4.63
N GLY A 55 -11.57 9.94 -3.61
CA GLY A 55 -12.91 9.37 -3.70
C GLY A 55 -12.94 8.21 -4.68
N LYS A 56 -13.67 8.33 -5.79
CA LYS A 56 -13.69 7.28 -6.84
C LYS A 56 -12.34 7.19 -7.55
N LEU A 57 -11.91 5.96 -7.80
CA LEU A 57 -10.67 5.71 -8.52
C LEU A 57 -10.88 5.85 -10.03
N GLU A 58 -10.45 6.97 -10.60
CA GLU A 58 -10.65 7.27 -12.03
C GLU A 58 -9.33 7.45 -12.79
N LYS A 59 -9.38 7.23 -14.11
CA LYS A 59 -8.30 7.54 -15.06
C LYS A 59 -6.95 6.92 -14.67
N GLU A 60 -5.91 7.74 -14.52
CA GLU A 60 -4.54 7.31 -14.22
C GLU A 60 -4.43 6.60 -12.86
N TYR A 61 -5.30 6.91 -11.90
CA TYR A 61 -5.27 6.28 -10.59
C TYR A 61 -5.72 4.82 -10.64
N GLN A 62 -6.47 4.41 -11.66
CA GLN A 62 -6.81 2.99 -11.89
C GLN A 62 -5.60 2.13 -12.28
N LYS A 63 -4.50 2.76 -12.70
CA LYS A 63 -3.24 2.06 -13.04
C LYS A 63 -2.23 2.05 -11.88
N SER A 64 -2.55 2.69 -10.75
CA SER A 64 -1.68 2.74 -9.58
C SER A 64 -1.57 1.39 -8.86
N TYR A 65 -0.46 1.19 -8.16
CA TYR A 65 -0.19 -0.02 -7.38
C TYR A 65 -1.01 -0.03 -6.10
N ILE A 66 -1.46 -1.22 -5.66
CA ILE A 66 -2.00 -1.36 -4.31
C ILE A 66 -0.86 -1.16 -3.31
N GLY A 67 -1.07 -0.30 -2.32
CA GLY A 67 -0.09 -0.01 -1.29
C GLY A 67 -0.70 0.00 0.11
N LEU A 68 0.16 -0.08 1.12
CA LEU A 68 -0.18 0.08 2.52
C LEU A 68 0.82 1.06 3.15
N ILE A 69 0.31 2.02 3.92
CA ILE A 69 1.13 2.83 4.81
C ILE A 69 0.96 2.25 6.20
N VAL A 70 2.05 1.75 6.77
CA VAL A 70 2.06 1.13 8.08
C VAL A 70 3.05 1.86 8.98
N SER A 71 2.81 1.83 10.29
CA SER A 71 3.79 2.35 11.24
C SER A 71 5.05 1.49 11.24
N PRO A 72 6.22 2.04 11.61
CA PRO A 72 7.45 1.26 11.72
C PRO A 72 7.33 0.04 12.64
N PHE A 73 6.45 0.09 13.65
CA PHE A 73 6.19 -1.05 14.54
C PHE A 73 5.57 -2.24 13.80
N VAL A 74 4.65 -2.01 12.88
CA VAL A 74 4.07 -3.08 12.06
C VAL A 74 5.14 -3.76 11.20
N LEU A 75 6.11 -2.99 10.69
CA LEU A 75 7.25 -3.56 9.94
C LEU A 75 8.11 -4.46 10.84
N LEU A 76 8.35 -4.07 12.10
CA LEU A 76 9.09 -4.91 13.05
C LEU A 76 8.37 -6.23 13.34
N GLU A 77 7.05 -6.21 13.48
CA GLU A 77 6.23 -7.41 13.67
C GLU A 77 6.27 -8.32 12.43
N LEU A 78 6.16 -7.75 11.23
CA LEU A 78 6.26 -8.50 9.97
C LEU A 78 7.62 -9.18 9.79
N ILE A 79 8.73 -8.50 10.12
CA ILE A 79 10.09 -9.07 10.04
C ILE A 79 10.26 -10.24 11.03
N LYS A 80 9.54 -10.20 12.15
CA LYS A 80 9.53 -11.25 13.19
C LYS A 80 8.57 -12.40 12.89
N ASP A 81 8.02 -12.46 11.68
CA ASP A 81 7.09 -13.49 11.20
C ASP A 81 5.72 -13.49 11.90
N TYR A 82 5.33 -12.37 12.52
CA TYR A 82 3.95 -12.17 12.95
C TYR A 82 3.07 -11.87 11.73
N ARG A 83 2.09 -12.75 11.47
CA ARG A 83 1.15 -12.62 10.34
C ARG A 83 0.28 -11.37 10.51
N TYR A 84 0.41 -10.40 9.60
CA TYR A 84 -0.52 -9.28 9.48
C TYR A 84 -1.59 -9.62 8.44
N SER A 85 -2.84 -9.79 8.87
CA SER A 85 -3.96 -10.12 7.98
C SER A 85 -4.37 -8.89 7.17
N ILE A 86 -3.88 -8.77 5.93
CA ILE A 86 -4.30 -7.71 5.01
C ILE A 86 -5.55 -8.20 4.27
N ASN A 87 -6.73 -7.76 4.71
CA ASN A 87 -8.01 -8.03 4.03
C ASN A 87 -8.31 -6.89 3.05
N TYR A 88 -8.02 -7.09 1.76
CA TYR A 88 -8.17 -6.06 0.73
C TYR A 88 -9.34 -6.38 -0.24
N PRO A 89 -10.24 -5.43 -0.56
CA PRO A 89 -11.30 -5.64 -1.54
C PRO A 89 -10.78 -5.68 -3.00
N SER A 90 -11.49 -6.42 -3.86
CA SER A 90 -11.29 -6.43 -5.31
C SER A 90 -11.84 -5.15 -5.99
N PHE A 91 -11.45 -4.90 -7.25
CA PHE A 91 -11.85 -3.72 -8.04
C PHE A 91 -13.14 -3.95 -8.85
#